data_AF-A0A831UJD4-F1
#
_entry.id   AF-A0A831UJD4-F1
#
_cell.length_a   1.000
_cell.length_b   1.000
_cell.length_c   1.000
_cell.angle_alpha   90.00
_cell.angle_beta   90.00
_cell.angle_gamma   90.00
#
_symmetry.space_group_name_H-M   'P 1'
#
loop_
_entity.id
_entity.type
_entity.pdbx_description
1 polymer ?
#
loop_
_entity_poly.entity_id
_entity_poly.type
_entity_poly.pdbx_seq_one_letter_code
_entity_poly.pdbx_strand_id
1 'polypeptide(L)'
;YELHAMGDLLPREFFEENPGFFRMNRQGERAADWNLCLSAPGAVEYVCRRAVETARVLKPTTGRYFYWGDDNRPWCHCPKCHSLSDSDQALLLANHLLEALREVDSGAQVAYLAYANTLAPPEKVAPKAGVFLEFAPIHRRYDVPLAAADAKENRGNLELLDANLALFGADTAQALEYWLDASRFSQWKRPSVKIPWSREIMAADLDTYGGRGVRHITTFAVYVDAEYMAMHGEPPVEEYGDLLYRWPAKRG
;
A
#
# COMPACT_ATOMS: atom_id res chain seq x y z
N TYR A 1 -7.63 1.11 -9.32
CA TYR A 1 -6.44 1.97 -9.21
C TYR A 1 -5.88 1.79 -7.82
N GLU A 2 -4.58 1.97 -7.68
CA GLU A 2 -3.85 1.89 -6.42
C GLU A 2 -2.93 3.12 -6.35
N LEU A 3 -3.17 4.04 -5.40
CA LEU A 3 -2.65 5.41 -5.49
C LEU A 3 -2.11 5.92 -4.15
N HIS A 4 -0.91 6.51 -4.19
CA HIS A 4 -0.45 7.46 -3.19
C HIS A 4 -1.21 8.77 -3.37
N ALA A 5 -2.35 8.90 -2.70
CA ALA A 5 -3.39 9.86 -3.05
C ALA A 5 -3.28 11.21 -2.30
N MET A 6 -2.41 11.31 -1.29
CA MET A 6 -2.41 12.48 -0.39
C MET A 6 -2.09 13.80 -1.08
N GLY A 7 -1.20 13.81 -2.09
CA GLY A 7 -0.95 15.00 -2.90
C GLY A 7 -2.19 15.51 -3.66
N ASP A 8 -3.04 14.60 -4.14
CA ASP A 8 -4.27 14.94 -4.88
C ASP A 8 -5.43 15.33 -3.95
N LEU A 9 -5.50 14.67 -2.79
CA LEU A 9 -6.54 14.87 -1.79
C LEU A 9 -6.29 16.10 -0.91
N LEU A 10 -5.02 16.47 -0.68
CA LEU A 10 -4.61 17.68 0.02
C LEU A 10 -3.52 18.42 -0.81
N PRO A 11 -3.95 19.20 -1.82
CA PRO A 11 -3.04 19.97 -2.66
C PRO A 11 -2.17 20.93 -1.86
N ARG A 12 -0.90 21.08 -2.23
CA ARG A 12 0.11 21.76 -1.40
C ARG A 12 -0.09 23.27 -1.35
N GLU A 13 -0.76 23.81 -2.36
CA GLU A 13 -1.11 25.23 -2.46
C GLU A 13 -2.02 25.65 -1.30
N PHE A 14 -2.77 24.71 -0.72
CA PHE A 14 -3.67 24.99 0.41
C PHE A 14 -2.93 25.30 1.72
N PHE A 15 -1.60 25.14 1.74
CA PHE A 15 -0.77 25.43 2.91
C PHE A 15 -0.77 26.90 3.30
N GLU A 16 -0.86 27.82 2.32
CA GLU A 16 -0.83 29.27 2.60
C GLU A 16 -2.01 29.70 3.47
N GLU A 17 -3.20 29.13 3.21
CA GLU A 17 -4.42 29.43 3.93
C GLU A 17 -4.60 28.55 5.17
N ASN A 18 -4.15 27.28 5.10
CA ASN A 18 -4.43 26.26 6.11
C ASN A 18 -3.16 25.48 6.51
N PRO A 19 -2.11 26.14 7.04
CA PRO A 19 -0.86 25.45 7.38
C PRO A 19 -1.03 24.38 8.47
N GLY A 20 -2.07 24.50 9.29
CA GLY A 20 -2.44 23.51 10.31
C GLY A 20 -2.91 22.16 9.74
N PHE A 21 -3.29 22.11 8.46
CA PHE A 21 -3.74 20.86 7.82
C PHE A 21 -2.58 19.91 7.51
N PHE A 22 -1.38 20.46 7.41
CA PHE A 22 -0.21 19.73 6.99
C PHE A 22 0.60 19.22 8.17
N ARG A 23 1.34 18.13 7.95
CA ARG A 23 2.16 17.51 8.99
C ARG A 23 3.11 18.53 9.64
N MET A 24 3.37 18.33 10.93
CA MET A 24 4.51 18.96 11.58
C MET A 24 5.71 18.03 11.45
N ASN A 25 6.86 18.54 11.02
CA ASN A 25 8.10 17.78 11.00
C ASN A 25 8.67 17.60 12.43
N ARG A 26 9.80 16.90 12.55
CA ARG A 26 10.43 16.65 13.87
C ARG A 26 11.08 17.89 14.49
N GLN A 27 11.25 18.95 13.71
CA GLN A 27 11.75 20.26 14.13
C GLN A 27 10.64 21.16 14.67
N GLY A 28 9.37 20.72 14.61
CA GLY A 28 8.23 21.49 15.10
C GLY A 28 7.61 22.43 14.05
N GLU A 29 8.00 22.30 12.79
CA GLU A 29 7.56 23.19 11.70
C GLU A 29 6.44 22.53 10.90
N ARG A 30 5.41 23.31 10.53
CA ARG A 30 4.42 22.87 9.54
C ARG A 30 5.05 22.91 8.17
N ALA A 31 4.91 21.84 7.40
CA ALA A 31 5.49 21.73 6.08
C ALA A 31 4.44 21.28 5.07
N ALA A 32 4.37 21.97 3.92
CA ALA A 32 3.49 21.64 2.80
C ALA A 32 3.96 20.40 2.01
N ASP A 33 4.59 19.45 2.70
CA ASP A 33 5.12 18.23 2.11
C ASP A 33 4.43 17.00 2.69
N TRP A 34 4.17 16.04 1.81
CA TRP A 34 3.74 14.69 2.17
C TRP A 34 2.40 14.63 2.93
N ASN A 35 2.30 13.77 3.94
CA ASN A 35 1.03 13.48 4.61
C ASN A 35 0.46 14.68 5.38
N LEU A 36 -0.77 14.51 5.86
CA LEU A 36 -1.53 15.52 6.61
C LEU A 36 -1.32 15.46 8.13
N CYS A 37 -1.88 16.43 8.83
CA CYS A 37 -2.02 16.43 10.29
C CYS A 37 -3.38 15.86 10.70
N LEU A 38 -3.42 14.61 11.14
CA LEU A 38 -4.68 13.95 11.56
C LEU A 38 -5.30 14.54 12.84
N SER A 39 -4.56 15.30 13.63
CA SER A 39 -5.12 16.00 14.78
C SER A 39 -5.82 17.32 14.43
N ALA A 40 -5.83 17.71 13.15
CA ALA A 40 -6.54 18.88 12.65
C ALA A 40 -7.86 18.40 11.99
N PRO A 41 -9.03 18.54 12.66
CA PRO A 41 -10.29 18.00 12.15
C PRO A 41 -10.62 18.50 10.73
N GLY A 42 -10.40 19.78 10.46
CA GLY A 42 -10.62 20.35 9.12
C GLY A 42 -9.77 19.73 8.02
N ALA A 43 -8.57 19.23 8.34
CA ALA A 43 -7.72 18.53 7.37
C ALA A 43 -8.30 17.17 6.99
N VAL A 44 -8.77 16.43 8.00
CA VAL A 44 -9.42 15.13 7.83
C VAL A 44 -10.72 15.28 7.06
N GLU A 45 -11.57 16.25 7.43
CA GLU A 45 -12.81 16.57 6.74
C GLU A 45 -12.57 16.95 5.27
N TYR A 46 -11.56 17.79 5.00
CA TYR A 46 -11.19 18.19 3.65
C TYR A 46 -10.77 16.98 2.80
N VAL A 47 -9.85 16.15 3.32
CA VAL A 47 -9.36 14.96 2.62
C VAL A 47 -10.47 13.94 2.39
N CYS A 48 -11.36 13.71 3.37
CA CYS A 48 -12.50 12.82 3.23
C CYS A 48 -13.48 13.30 2.15
N ARG A 49 -13.81 14.59 2.12
CA ARG A 49 -14.65 15.18 1.07
C ARG A 49 -14.03 15.00 -0.31
N ARG A 50 -12.73 15.28 -0.45
CA ARG A 50 -11.99 15.12 -1.71
C ARG A 50 -11.90 13.65 -2.15
N ALA A 51 -11.78 12.73 -1.21
CA ALA A 51 -11.81 11.29 -1.48
C ALA A 51 -13.17 10.86 -2.04
N VAL A 52 -14.27 11.34 -1.46
CA VAL A 52 -15.63 11.11 -1.98
C VAL A 52 -15.83 11.72 -3.36
N GLU A 53 -15.34 12.95 -3.60
CA GLU A 53 -15.35 13.57 -4.94
C GLU A 53 -14.59 12.72 -5.96
N THR A 54 -13.41 12.24 -5.58
CA THR A 54 -12.57 11.38 -6.43
C THR A 54 -13.26 10.05 -6.71
N ALA A 55 -13.85 9.41 -5.71
CA ALA A 55 -14.58 8.14 -5.82
C ALA A 55 -15.79 8.22 -6.76
N ARG A 56 -16.43 9.39 -6.88
CA ARG A 56 -17.53 9.60 -7.84
C ARG A 56 -17.06 9.61 -9.29
N VAL A 57 -15.84 10.08 -9.54
CA VAL A 57 -15.23 10.12 -10.88
C VAL A 57 -14.56 8.79 -11.21
N LEU A 58 -13.78 8.27 -10.25
CA LEU A 58 -13.02 7.04 -10.35
C LEU A 58 -13.68 5.98 -9.46
N LYS A 59 -14.87 5.50 -9.85
CA LYS A 59 -15.54 4.47 -9.05
C LYS A 59 -14.90 3.10 -9.30
N PRO A 60 -14.35 2.41 -8.28
CA PRO A 60 -13.84 1.06 -8.45
C PRO A 60 -14.98 0.08 -8.71
N THR A 61 -14.76 -0.90 -9.59
CA THR A 61 -15.72 -1.99 -9.84
C THR A 61 -15.76 -3.02 -8.72
N THR A 62 -14.75 -3.04 -7.84
CA THR A 62 -14.60 -3.98 -6.74
C THR A 62 -15.13 -3.45 -5.40
N GLY A 63 -15.45 -2.15 -5.32
CA GLY A 63 -15.73 -1.48 -4.04
C GLY A 63 -14.50 -1.29 -3.14
N ARG A 64 -13.29 -1.62 -3.62
CA ARG A 64 -12.03 -1.45 -2.88
C ARG A 64 -11.35 -0.15 -3.29
N TYR A 65 -11.11 0.73 -2.32
CA TYR A 65 -10.48 2.03 -2.49
C TYR A 65 -9.07 2.02 -1.91
N PHE A 66 -8.13 2.56 -2.67
CA PHE A 66 -6.70 2.54 -2.37
C PHE A 66 -6.17 3.97 -2.34
N TYR A 67 -6.48 4.67 -1.24
CA TYR A 67 -6.10 6.07 -1.01
C TYR A 67 -4.97 6.14 0.03
N TRP A 68 -3.78 5.71 -0.39
CA TRP A 68 -2.62 5.59 0.49
C TRP A 68 -2.04 6.97 0.86
N GLY A 69 -1.24 6.98 1.93
CA GLY A 69 -0.33 8.08 2.25
C GLY A 69 0.63 8.40 1.10
N ASP A 70 1.37 9.52 1.18
CA ASP A 70 2.45 9.78 0.23
C ASP A 70 3.58 8.73 0.32
N ASP A 71 4.15 8.37 -0.83
CA ASP A 71 5.08 7.24 -1.01
C ASP A 71 6.33 7.32 -0.11
N ASN A 72 6.39 6.42 0.88
CA ASN A 72 7.50 6.29 1.83
C ASN A 72 7.87 7.63 2.51
N ARG A 73 6.83 8.41 2.84
CA ARG A 73 7.00 9.73 3.47
C ARG A 73 6.58 9.75 4.94
N PRO A 74 7.21 10.60 5.76
CA PRO A 74 6.89 10.72 7.19
C PRO A 74 5.47 11.26 7.43
N TRP A 75 4.92 10.93 8.59
CA TRP A 75 3.65 11.46 9.08
C TRP A 75 3.86 12.65 10.03
N CYS A 76 2.79 13.07 10.72
CA CYS A 76 2.79 14.25 11.57
C CYS A 76 3.42 14.01 12.94
N HIS A 77 4.26 14.94 13.38
CA HIS A 77 4.91 14.94 14.69
C HIS A 77 4.43 16.06 15.62
N CYS A 78 3.24 16.62 15.37
CA CYS A 78 2.72 17.67 16.25
C CYS A 78 2.41 17.13 17.67
N PRO A 79 2.22 17.98 18.68
CA PRO A 79 1.98 17.54 20.06
C PRO A 79 0.79 16.58 20.28
N LYS A 80 -0.12 16.45 19.31
CA LYS A 80 -1.22 15.49 19.35
C LYS A 80 -0.96 14.21 18.54
N CYS A 81 -0.09 14.27 17.52
CA CYS A 81 0.22 13.12 16.66
C CYS A 81 1.51 12.40 17.07
N HIS A 82 2.44 13.06 17.79
CA HIS A 82 3.77 12.49 18.05
C HIS A 82 3.78 11.19 18.86
N SER A 83 2.67 10.89 19.55
CA SER A 83 2.49 9.65 20.30
C SER A 83 2.02 8.48 19.42
N LEU A 84 1.59 8.74 18.18
CA LEU A 84 1.15 7.73 17.22
C LEU A 84 2.31 7.36 16.29
N SER A 85 2.45 6.07 15.99
CA SER A 85 3.33 5.62 14.92
C SER A 85 2.82 6.06 13.55
N ASP A 86 3.66 5.96 12.52
CA ASP A 86 3.24 6.21 11.13
C ASP A 86 2.12 5.24 10.72
N SER A 87 2.19 3.98 11.17
CA SER A 87 1.15 2.95 11.01
C SER A 87 -0.18 3.35 11.68
N ASP A 88 -0.13 3.83 12.93
CA ASP A 88 -1.31 4.31 13.65
C ASP A 88 -1.98 5.48 12.91
N GLN A 89 -1.18 6.41 12.39
CA GLN A 89 -1.69 7.55 11.64
C GLN A 89 -2.29 7.10 10.30
N ALA A 90 -1.63 6.22 9.55
CA ALA A 90 -2.15 5.65 8.31
C ALA A 90 -3.48 4.93 8.52
N LEU A 91 -3.60 4.13 9.59
CA LEU A 91 -4.86 3.43 9.89
C LEU A 91 -5.96 4.38 10.35
N LEU A 92 -5.63 5.41 11.13
CA LEU A 92 -6.59 6.43 11.54
C LEU A 92 -7.17 7.17 10.33
N LEU A 93 -6.33 7.51 9.34
CA LEU A 93 -6.78 8.07 8.08
C LEU A 93 -7.71 7.10 7.33
N ALA A 94 -7.29 5.83 7.15
CA ALA A 94 -8.08 4.83 6.44
C ALA A 94 -9.47 4.62 7.07
N ASN A 95 -9.55 4.67 8.40
CA ASN A 95 -10.81 4.61 9.14
C ASN A 95 -11.74 5.80 8.81
N HIS A 96 -11.22 7.02 8.74
CA HIS A 96 -12.02 8.20 8.38
C HIS A 96 -12.46 8.17 6.92
N LEU A 97 -11.57 7.77 6.00
CA LEU A 97 -11.89 7.61 4.59
C LEU A 97 -13.00 6.59 4.37
N LEU A 98 -12.97 5.46 5.10
CA LEU A 98 -14.01 4.43 5.03
C LEU A 98 -15.38 4.98 5.40
N GLU A 99 -15.47 5.75 6.49
CA GLU A 99 -16.72 6.35 6.93
C GLU A 99 -17.30 7.28 5.87
N ALA A 100 -16.47 8.19 5.34
CA ALA A 100 -16.89 9.14 4.32
C ALA A 100 -17.30 8.44 3.01
N LEU A 101 -16.54 7.44 2.56
CA LEU A 101 -16.86 6.69 1.34
C LEU A 101 -18.17 5.91 1.47
N ARG A 102 -18.50 5.41 2.67
CA ARG A 102 -19.74 4.68 2.91
C ARG A 102 -21.00 5.52 2.84
N GLU A 103 -20.89 6.84 2.87
CA GLU A 103 -22.01 7.74 2.60
C GLU A 103 -22.48 7.67 1.14
N VAL A 104 -21.58 7.31 0.20
CA VAL A 104 -21.87 7.23 -1.24
C VAL A 104 -21.77 5.81 -1.81
N ASP A 105 -21.12 4.91 -1.09
CA ASP A 105 -20.92 3.51 -1.45
C ASP A 105 -20.96 2.64 -0.19
N SER A 106 -22.14 2.12 0.17
CA SER A 106 -22.33 1.31 1.37
C SER A 106 -21.46 0.03 1.41
N GLY A 107 -20.98 -0.43 0.25
CA GLY A 107 -20.09 -1.58 0.12
C GLY A 107 -18.61 -1.22 0.17
N ALA A 108 -18.25 0.06 0.35
CA ALA A 108 -16.86 0.50 0.30
C ALA A 108 -15.99 -0.25 1.32
N GLN A 109 -14.82 -0.63 0.83
CA GLN A 109 -13.69 -1.12 1.59
C GLN A 109 -12.47 -0.23 1.32
N VAL A 110 -11.63 0.00 2.32
CA VAL A 110 -10.45 0.88 2.20
C VAL A 110 -9.19 0.10 2.55
N ALA A 111 -8.16 0.20 1.71
CA ALA A 111 -6.86 -0.39 1.98
C ALA A 111 -6.13 0.37 3.10
N TYR A 112 -5.64 -0.37 4.10
CA TYR A 112 -4.50 0.04 4.91
C TYR A 112 -3.23 -0.54 4.26
N LEU A 113 -2.38 0.34 3.73
CA LEU A 113 -1.12 -0.07 3.11
C LEU A 113 -0.06 -0.26 4.19
N ALA A 114 0.35 -1.51 4.43
CA ALA A 114 1.53 -1.86 5.21
C ALA A 114 2.76 -1.86 4.30
N TYR A 115 3.46 -0.71 4.26
CA TYR A 115 4.57 -0.46 3.34
C TYR A 115 5.60 0.48 3.97
N ALA A 116 6.89 0.18 3.79
CA ALA A 116 8.01 1.00 4.25
C ALA A 116 7.86 1.44 5.73
N ASN A 117 7.68 2.75 6.00
CA ASN A 117 7.50 3.30 7.34
C ASN A 117 6.18 2.89 8.05
N THR A 118 5.25 2.28 7.33
CA THR A 118 3.96 1.77 7.83
C THR A 118 3.87 0.24 7.83
N LEU A 119 4.98 -0.46 7.56
CA LEU A 119 5.00 -1.93 7.44
C LEU A 119 4.70 -2.64 8.77
N ALA A 120 5.15 -2.06 9.89
CA ALA A 120 4.80 -2.55 11.22
C ALA A 120 3.30 -2.36 11.49
N PRO A 121 2.62 -3.30 12.18
CA PRO A 121 1.20 -3.14 12.47
C PRO A 121 0.96 -1.91 13.38
N PRO A 122 -0.18 -1.21 13.21
CA PRO A 122 -0.64 -0.20 14.16
C PRO A 122 -0.82 -0.80 15.57
N GLU A 123 -0.53 -0.01 16.61
CA GLU A 123 -0.58 -0.45 18.00
C GLU A 123 -1.69 0.25 18.81
N LYS A 124 -2.06 1.47 18.42
CA LYS A 124 -2.97 2.36 19.15
C LYS A 124 -4.30 2.57 18.46
N VAL A 125 -4.42 2.17 17.20
CA VAL A 125 -5.62 2.32 16.39
C VAL A 125 -6.03 0.93 15.90
N ALA A 126 -7.33 0.62 16.03
CA ALA A 126 -7.91 -0.62 15.52
C ALA A 126 -8.62 -0.38 14.17
N PRO A 127 -8.57 -1.35 13.24
CA PRO A 127 -9.26 -1.22 11.96
C PRO A 127 -10.78 -1.29 12.14
N LYS A 128 -11.51 -0.38 11.50
CA LYS A 128 -12.97 -0.49 11.35
C LYS A 128 -13.31 -1.62 10.39
N ALA A 129 -14.44 -2.29 10.61
CA ALA A 129 -14.95 -3.30 9.68
C ALA A 129 -15.14 -2.69 8.29
N GLY A 130 -14.35 -3.12 7.30
CA GLY A 130 -14.28 -2.53 5.96
C GLY A 130 -12.90 -1.99 5.59
N VAL A 131 -12.03 -1.71 6.57
CA VAL A 131 -10.61 -1.51 6.30
C VAL A 131 -9.95 -2.88 6.16
N PHE A 132 -9.18 -3.10 5.10
CA PHE A 132 -8.46 -4.35 4.86
C PHE A 132 -6.95 -4.12 4.77
N LEU A 133 -6.18 -5.16 5.09
CA LEU A 133 -4.72 -5.14 4.94
C LEU A 133 -4.32 -5.22 3.47
N GLU A 134 -3.46 -4.30 3.05
CA GLU A 134 -2.65 -4.45 1.86
C GLU A 134 -1.18 -4.47 2.25
N PHE A 135 -0.53 -5.63 2.10
CA PHE A 135 0.84 -5.86 2.56
C PHE A 135 1.82 -5.77 1.38
N ALA A 136 2.78 -4.85 1.45
CA ALA A 136 3.71 -4.56 0.36
C ALA A 136 5.19 -4.66 0.80
N PRO A 137 5.81 -5.85 0.73
CA PRO A 137 7.16 -6.09 1.23
C PRO A 137 8.26 -5.64 0.25
N ILE A 138 8.30 -4.36 -0.15
CA ILE A 138 9.21 -3.89 -1.21
C ILE A 138 10.70 -4.19 -0.95
N HIS A 139 11.11 -4.26 0.31
CA HIS A 139 12.50 -4.49 0.73
C HIS A 139 12.86 -5.98 0.93
N ARG A 140 11.97 -6.92 0.59
CA ARG A 140 12.34 -8.35 0.54
C ARG A 140 13.39 -8.63 -0.55
N ARG A 141 14.04 -9.79 -0.45
CA ARG A 141 14.76 -10.42 -1.55
C ARG A 141 13.80 -11.13 -2.50
N TYR A 142 14.05 -10.96 -3.79
CA TYR A 142 13.23 -11.50 -4.90
C TYR A 142 13.95 -12.58 -5.70
N ASP A 143 15.25 -12.76 -5.47
CA ASP A 143 16.06 -13.82 -6.07
C ASP A 143 15.91 -15.16 -5.33
N VAL A 144 15.11 -15.19 -4.26
CA VAL A 144 14.71 -16.38 -3.49
C VAL A 144 13.25 -16.28 -3.08
N PRO A 145 12.56 -17.42 -2.81
CA PRO A 145 11.21 -17.42 -2.26
C PRO A 145 11.06 -16.61 -0.97
N LEU A 146 9.86 -16.09 -0.71
CA LEU A 146 9.51 -15.33 0.49
C LEU A 146 9.74 -16.15 1.76
N ALA A 147 9.48 -17.46 1.71
CA ALA A 147 9.69 -18.37 2.83
C ALA A 147 11.11 -18.99 2.90
N ALA A 148 12.07 -18.50 2.09
CA ALA A 148 13.44 -19.02 2.11
C ALA A 148 14.09 -18.82 3.49
N ALA A 149 14.61 -19.91 4.07
CA ALA A 149 15.10 -19.91 5.44
C ALA A 149 16.35 -19.04 5.65
N ASP A 150 17.19 -18.86 4.63
CA ASP A 150 18.44 -18.13 4.68
C ASP A 150 18.28 -16.61 4.39
N ALA A 151 17.09 -16.17 3.98
CA ALA A 151 16.79 -14.75 3.73
C ALA A 151 16.23 -14.06 4.98
N LYS A 152 17.10 -13.42 5.78
CA LYS A 152 16.73 -12.73 7.02
C LYS A 152 15.70 -11.63 6.77
N GLU A 153 15.85 -10.87 5.70
CA GLU A 153 14.93 -9.79 5.29
C GLU A 153 13.54 -10.37 5.00
N ASN A 154 13.45 -11.49 4.30
CA ASN A 154 12.18 -12.12 3.97
C ASN A 154 11.51 -12.68 5.22
N ARG A 155 12.28 -13.28 6.14
CA ARG A 155 11.77 -13.74 7.44
C ARG A 155 11.17 -12.59 8.24
N GLY A 156 11.85 -11.45 8.32
CA GLY A 156 11.30 -10.26 8.98
C GLY A 156 10.01 -9.76 8.32
N ASN A 157 9.91 -9.81 6.99
CA ASN A 157 8.65 -9.49 6.30
C ASN A 157 7.54 -10.50 6.62
N LEU A 158 7.84 -11.80 6.75
CA LEU A 158 6.84 -12.80 7.14
C LEU A 158 6.35 -12.60 8.57
N GLU A 159 7.24 -12.27 9.50
CA GLU A 159 6.86 -11.92 10.88
C GLU A 159 5.92 -10.70 10.92
N LEU A 160 6.21 -9.68 10.10
CA LEU A 160 5.36 -8.49 9.98
C LEU A 160 4.04 -8.78 9.25
N LEU A 161 4.03 -9.67 8.26
CA LEU A 161 2.81 -10.15 7.60
C LEU A 161 1.92 -10.85 8.62
N ASP A 162 2.46 -11.80 9.38
CA ASP A 162 1.72 -12.56 10.40
C ASP A 162 1.16 -11.62 11.48
N ALA A 163 1.94 -10.62 11.91
CA ALA A 163 1.48 -9.63 12.89
C ALA A 163 0.36 -8.72 12.34
N ASN A 164 0.44 -8.29 11.07
CA ASN A 164 -0.64 -7.53 10.44
C ASN A 164 -1.90 -8.39 10.23
N LEU A 165 -1.76 -9.65 9.79
CA LEU A 165 -2.89 -10.56 9.60
C LEU A 165 -3.62 -10.86 10.92
N ALA A 166 -2.90 -10.90 12.05
CA ALA A 166 -3.52 -11.03 13.37
C ALA A 166 -4.46 -9.86 13.71
N LEU A 167 -4.22 -8.66 13.15
CA LEU A 167 -5.02 -7.46 13.38
C LEU A 167 -6.17 -7.31 12.38
N PHE A 168 -5.89 -7.52 11.08
CA PHE A 168 -6.85 -7.25 10.00
C PHE A 168 -7.64 -8.48 9.54
N GLY A 169 -7.15 -9.69 9.84
CA GLY A 169 -7.64 -10.94 9.25
C GLY A 169 -7.14 -11.14 7.82
N ALA A 170 -7.26 -12.39 7.34
CA ALA A 170 -6.77 -12.78 6.01
C ALA A 170 -7.83 -12.69 4.90
N ASP A 171 -9.11 -12.77 5.25
CA ASP A 171 -10.22 -12.97 4.31
C ASP A 171 -10.29 -11.90 3.22
N THR A 172 -10.00 -10.65 3.57
CA THR A 172 -10.03 -9.50 2.64
C THR A 172 -8.65 -8.93 2.35
N ALA A 173 -7.61 -9.52 2.94
CA ALA A 173 -6.22 -9.06 2.82
C ALA A 173 -5.70 -9.23 1.39
N GLN A 174 -4.81 -8.32 1.01
CA GLN A 174 -4.14 -8.28 -0.28
C GLN A 174 -2.63 -8.26 -0.08
N ALA A 175 -1.90 -9.03 -0.88
CA ALA A 175 -0.46 -8.87 -1.03
C ALA A 175 -0.18 -8.08 -2.30
N LEU A 176 0.55 -6.98 -2.16
CA LEU A 176 1.05 -6.16 -3.26
C LEU A 176 2.54 -6.42 -3.44
N GLU A 177 2.88 -7.12 -4.51
CA GLU A 177 4.23 -7.60 -4.79
C GLU A 177 4.88 -6.87 -5.96
N TYR A 178 6.18 -7.09 -6.17
CA TYR A 178 6.97 -6.33 -7.16
C TYR A 178 7.67 -7.24 -8.17
N TRP A 179 7.14 -8.44 -8.44
CA TRP A 179 7.76 -9.41 -9.36
C TRP A 179 7.91 -8.87 -10.79
N LEU A 180 7.01 -7.98 -11.23
CA LEU A 180 7.05 -7.38 -12.57
C LEU A 180 7.60 -5.94 -12.58
N ASP A 181 8.04 -5.41 -11.43
CA ASP A 181 8.43 -4.01 -11.32
C ASP A 181 9.86 -3.77 -11.82
N ALA A 182 9.99 -3.49 -13.11
CA ALA A 182 11.27 -3.16 -13.72
C ALA A 182 11.94 -1.93 -13.08
N SER A 183 11.17 -0.96 -12.58
CA SER A 183 11.71 0.21 -11.90
C SER A 183 12.43 -0.17 -10.61
N ARG A 184 11.82 -1.04 -9.79
CA ARG A 184 12.42 -1.55 -8.55
C ARG A 184 13.72 -2.30 -8.83
N PHE A 185 13.71 -3.24 -9.78
CA PHE A 185 14.90 -4.01 -10.14
C PHE A 185 16.02 -3.14 -10.73
N SER A 186 15.67 -1.96 -11.25
CA SER A 186 16.61 -0.97 -11.78
C SER A 186 16.97 0.12 -10.76
N GLN A 187 16.56 -0.02 -9.49
CA GLN A 187 16.76 1.01 -8.46
C GLN A 187 16.23 2.40 -8.88
N TRP A 188 15.07 2.40 -9.54
CA TRP A 188 14.38 3.58 -10.09
C TRP A 188 15.18 4.37 -11.14
N LYS A 189 16.24 3.78 -11.71
CA LYS A 189 17.06 4.38 -12.76
C LYS A 189 16.72 3.80 -14.14
N ARG A 190 16.92 4.61 -15.17
CA ARG A 190 16.84 4.21 -16.59
C ARG A 190 18.23 4.18 -17.23
N PRO A 191 18.46 3.34 -18.26
CA PRO A 191 17.53 2.34 -18.80
C PRO A 191 17.26 1.22 -17.79
N SER A 192 16.06 0.64 -17.82
CA SER A 192 15.70 -0.44 -16.91
C SER A 192 16.43 -1.74 -17.25
N VAL A 193 16.73 -2.55 -16.23
CA VAL A 193 17.21 -3.92 -16.41
C VAL A 193 16.07 -4.86 -16.80
N LYS A 194 16.41 -6.02 -17.38
CA LYS A 194 15.45 -7.09 -17.62
C LYS A 194 14.88 -7.58 -16.28
N ILE A 195 13.56 -7.74 -16.19
CA ILE A 195 12.91 -8.29 -15.00
C ILE A 195 13.50 -9.68 -14.71
N PRO A 196 14.08 -9.91 -13.50
CA PRO A 196 14.69 -11.18 -13.11
C PRO A 196 13.61 -12.18 -12.68
N TRP A 197 12.72 -12.51 -13.62
CA TRP A 197 11.56 -13.35 -13.38
C TRP A 197 11.93 -14.81 -13.10
N SER A 198 11.26 -15.42 -12.12
CA SER A 198 11.25 -16.86 -11.89
C SER A 198 9.84 -17.33 -11.56
N ARG A 199 9.36 -18.25 -12.37
CA ARG A 199 8.06 -18.92 -12.18
C ARG A 199 8.02 -19.68 -10.85
N GLU A 200 9.13 -20.32 -10.49
CA GLU A 200 9.27 -21.14 -9.29
C GLU A 200 9.21 -20.30 -8.02
N ILE A 201 9.89 -19.14 -8.02
CA ILE A 201 9.85 -18.20 -6.88
C ILE A 201 8.43 -17.66 -6.70
N MET A 202 7.79 -17.17 -7.77
CA MET A 202 6.42 -16.67 -7.64
C MET A 202 5.46 -17.78 -7.17
N ALA A 203 5.55 -18.99 -7.71
CA ALA A 203 4.69 -20.09 -7.26
C ALA A 203 4.87 -20.41 -5.76
N ALA A 204 6.11 -20.41 -5.27
CA ALA A 204 6.39 -20.60 -3.84
C ALA A 204 5.89 -19.44 -2.97
N ASP A 205 5.96 -18.21 -3.48
CA ASP A 205 5.43 -17.02 -2.81
C ASP A 205 3.90 -17.08 -2.72
N LEU A 206 3.23 -17.48 -3.81
CA LEU A 206 1.79 -17.73 -3.83
C LEU A 206 1.42 -18.77 -2.78
N ASP A 207 2.11 -19.91 -2.71
CA ASP A 207 1.87 -20.90 -1.65
C ASP A 207 2.07 -20.33 -0.24
N THR A 208 3.04 -19.44 -0.07
CA THR A 208 3.35 -18.77 1.21
C THR A 208 2.22 -17.84 1.66
N TYR A 209 1.69 -17.01 0.76
CA TYR A 209 0.51 -16.18 1.00
C TYR A 209 -0.76 -17.04 1.17
N GLY A 210 -0.86 -18.09 0.36
CA GLY A 210 -1.93 -19.07 0.34
C GLY A 210 -2.14 -19.75 1.69
N GLY A 211 -1.04 -20.25 2.26
CA GLY A 211 -1.02 -20.87 3.58
C GLY A 211 -1.43 -19.94 4.72
N ARG A 212 -1.36 -18.61 4.51
CA ARG A 212 -1.81 -17.57 5.46
C ARG A 212 -3.23 -17.08 5.21
N GLY A 213 -3.95 -17.66 4.26
CA GLY A 213 -5.32 -17.28 3.93
C GLY A 213 -5.44 -16.08 2.98
N VAL A 214 -4.34 -15.44 2.57
CA VAL A 214 -4.39 -14.32 1.62
C VAL A 214 -4.74 -14.83 0.23
N ARG A 215 -5.72 -14.18 -0.42
CA ARG A 215 -6.22 -14.60 -1.76
C ARG A 215 -6.21 -13.49 -2.80
N HIS A 216 -6.05 -12.23 -2.38
CA HIS A 216 -5.87 -11.13 -3.30
C HIS A 216 -4.38 -10.89 -3.51
N ILE A 217 -3.90 -11.07 -4.74
CA ILE A 217 -2.50 -10.88 -5.10
C ILE A 217 -2.45 -9.86 -6.24
N THR A 218 -1.67 -8.81 -6.07
CA THR A 218 -1.42 -7.79 -7.09
C THR A 218 0.08 -7.60 -7.26
N THR A 219 0.49 -7.05 -8.40
CA THR A 219 1.88 -6.63 -8.59
C THR A 219 1.96 -5.36 -9.41
N PHE A 220 2.98 -4.55 -9.14
CA PHE A 220 3.35 -3.45 -10.00
C PHE A 220 4.19 -3.90 -11.20
N ALA A 221 4.02 -3.21 -12.32
CA ALA A 221 4.80 -3.36 -13.54
C ALA A 221 5.35 -1.99 -14.01
N VAL A 222 5.96 -1.23 -13.10
CA VAL A 222 6.51 0.10 -13.40
C VAL A 222 7.74 -0.03 -14.29
N TYR A 223 7.91 0.92 -15.22
CA TYR A 223 8.90 0.92 -16.31
C TYR A 223 8.74 -0.20 -17.34
N VAL A 224 7.63 -0.93 -17.35
CA VAL A 224 7.29 -1.88 -18.41
C VAL A 224 6.59 -1.13 -19.55
N ASP A 225 7.35 -0.32 -20.26
CA ASP A 225 6.89 0.55 -21.36
C ASP A 225 7.53 0.16 -22.71
N ALA A 226 7.34 1.01 -23.74
CA ALA A 226 7.89 0.78 -25.07
C ALA A 226 9.44 0.70 -25.08
N GLU A 227 10.12 1.41 -24.19
CA GLU A 227 11.58 1.36 -24.06
C GLU A 227 12.00 -0.02 -23.52
N TYR A 228 11.34 -0.50 -22.46
CA TYR A 228 11.59 -1.84 -21.92
C TYR A 228 11.37 -2.93 -22.98
N MET A 229 10.24 -2.89 -23.70
CA MET A 229 9.92 -3.89 -24.72
C MET A 229 10.95 -3.92 -25.86
N ALA A 230 11.43 -2.75 -26.29
CA ALA A 230 12.47 -2.66 -27.32
C ALA A 230 13.81 -3.26 -26.87
N MET A 231 14.15 -3.15 -25.57
CA MET A 231 15.42 -3.65 -25.03
C MET A 231 15.36 -5.13 -24.63
N HIS A 232 14.25 -5.57 -24.02
CA HIS A 232 14.19 -6.86 -23.32
C HIS A 232 13.13 -7.82 -23.85
N GLY A 233 12.28 -7.36 -24.79
CA GLY A 233 11.15 -8.10 -25.33
C GLY A 233 9.92 -8.04 -24.42
N GLU A 234 8.97 -8.94 -24.67
CA GLU A 234 7.73 -9.01 -23.88
C GLU A 234 8.00 -9.36 -22.41
N PRO A 235 7.42 -8.62 -21.45
CA PRO A 235 7.50 -8.95 -20.03
C PRO A 235 6.72 -10.24 -19.73
N PRO A 236 7.02 -10.94 -18.62
CA PRO A 236 6.38 -12.22 -18.26
C PRO A 236 4.96 -12.05 -17.68
N VAL A 237 4.15 -11.16 -18.26
CA VAL A 237 2.78 -10.84 -17.83
C VAL A 237 1.84 -12.03 -18.05
N GLU A 238 1.99 -12.74 -19.18
CA GLU A 238 1.20 -13.95 -19.45
C GLU A 238 1.47 -15.03 -18.40
N GLU A 239 2.73 -15.28 -18.09
CA GLU A 239 3.10 -16.30 -17.10
C GLU A 239 2.66 -15.92 -15.67
N TYR A 240 2.75 -14.63 -15.31
CA TYR A 240 2.17 -14.09 -14.09
C TYR A 240 0.66 -14.36 -13.99
N GLY A 241 -0.09 -14.02 -15.05
CA GLY A 241 -1.53 -14.24 -15.10
C GLY A 241 -1.90 -15.73 -15.04
N ASP A 242 -1.15 -16.57 -15.75
CA ASP A 242 -1.32 -18.02 -15.75
C ASP A 242 -1.10 -18.65 -14.38
N LEU A 243 -0.08 -18.20 -13.64
CA LEU A 243 0.16 -18.68 -12.28
C LEU A 243 -0.99 -18.30 -11.35
N LEU A 244 -1.47 -17.07 -11.40
CA LEU A 244 -2.63 -16.65 -10.59
C LEU A 244 -3.90 -17.41 -10.95
N TYR A 245 -4.18 -17.56 -12.25
CA TYR A 245 -5.37 -18.28 -12.73
C TYR A 245 -5.34 -19.76 -12.32
N ARG A 246 -4.17 -20.40 -12.40
CA ARG A 246 -3.96 -21.80 -12.02
C ARG A 246 -3.57 -21.99 -10.57
N TRP A 247 -3.69 -20.99 -9.72
CA TRP A 247 -3.52 -21.09 -8.28
C TRP A 247 -4.89 -21.26 -7.61
N PRO A 248 -5.60 -22.39 -7.78
CA PRO A 248 -6.75 -22.66 -6.95
C PRO A 248 -6.24 -22.90 -5.54
N ALA A 249 -6.72 -22.07 -4.62
CA ALA A 249 -6.55 -22.26 -3.19
C ALA A 249 -6.71 -23.74 -2.85
N LYS A 250 -5.67 -24.37 -2.27
CA LYS A 250 -5.85 -25.62 -1.54
C LYS A 250 -6.96 -25.33 -0.52
N ARG A 251 -8.18 -25.77 -0.83
CA ARG A 251 -9.29 -25.81 0.12
C ARG A 251 -8.90 -26.90 1.12
N GLY A 252 -8.15 -26.50 2.13
CA GLY A 252 -8.10 -27.23 3.39
C GLY A 252 -9.43 -27.08 4.10
#